data_AF-A0A0Q7T0E6-F1
#
_entry.id   AF-A0A0Q7T0E6-F1
#
_cell.length_a   1.000
_cell.length_b   1.000
_cell.length_c   1.000
_cell.angle_alpha   90.00
_cell.angle_beta   90.00
_cell.angle_gamma   90.00
#
_symmetry.space_group_name_H-M   'P 1'
#
loop_
_entity.id
_entity.type
_entity.pdbx_description
1 polymer ?
#
loop_
_entity_poly.entity_id
_entity_poly.type
_entity_poly.pdbx_seq_one_letter_code
_entity_poly.pdbx_strand_id
1 'polypeptide(L)' 'MAKLQPLETFSLQETEDGYRLLVSAIGGEALYVSITPAQMDDIIESLEAAMGGEEEEGVEDDEGF' A
#
# COMPACT_ATOMS: atom_id res chain seq x y z
N MET A 1 19.42 13.65 -3.27
CA MET A 1 18.13 12.97 -3.40
C MET A 1 18.28 11.58 -2.81
N ALA A 2 17.42 11.19 -1.87
CA ALA A 2 17.46 9.84 -1.31
C ALA A 2 17.13 8.85 -2.44
N LYS A 3 17.98 7.85 -2.64
CA LYS A 3 17.73 6.79 -3.61
C LYS A 3 16.73 5.82 -2.99
N LEU A 4 15.55 5.67 -3.59
CA LEU A 4 14.55 4.72 -3.13
C LEU A 4 15.17 3.32 -3.18
N GLN A 5 15.14 2.63 -2.05
CA GLN A 5 15.60 1.25 -1.91
C GLN A 5 14.39 0.33 -1.90
N PRO A 6 14.49 -0.87 -2.49
CA PRO A 6 13.43 -1.86 -2.38
C PRO A 6 13.18 -2.23 -0.91
N LEU A 7 11.93 -2.50 -0.59
CA LEU A 7 11.54 -3.01 0.72
C LEU A 7 12.07 -4.43 0.89
N GLU A 8 12.65 -4.69 2.06
CA GLU A 8 13.11 -6.01 2.49
C GLU A 8 12.07 -6.67 3.41
N THR A 9 11.54 -5.91 4.36
CA THR A 9 10.49 -6.38 5.27
C THR A 9 9.32 -5.41 5.24
N PHE A 10 8.13 -5.94 5.01
CA PHE A 10 6.86 -5.26 5.20
C PHE A 10 5.98 -6.18 6.04
N SER A 11 5.70 -5.81 7.29
CA SER A 11 4.88 -6.61 8.20
C SER A 11 3.91 -5.74 8.96
N LEU A 12 2.70 -6.27 9.14
CA LEU A 12 1.61 -5.60 9.81
C LEU A 12 1.20 -6.37 11.06
N GLN A 13 1.01 -5.65 12.15
CA GLN A 13 0.51 -6.19 13.41
C GLN A 13 -0.69 -5.38 13.91
N GLU A 14 -1.79 -6.03 14.24
CA GLU A 14 -2.92 -5.40 14.94
C GLU A 14 -2.58 -5.22 16.43
N THR A 15 -3.01 -4.10 16.98
CA THR A 15 -2.75 -3.66 18.36
C THR A 15 -4.03 -3.08 18.96
N GLU A 16 -4.06 -2.84 20.27
CA GLU A 16 -5.25 -2.31 20.96
C GLU A 16 -5.70 -0.93 20.44
N ASP A 17 -4.77 -0.13 19.92
CA ASP A 17 -5.02 1.23 19.41
C ASP A 17 -5.10 1.32 17.86
N GLY A 18 -5.04 0.19 17.15
CA GLY A 18 -5.00 0.16 15.68
C GLY A 18 -3.92 -0.78 15.15
N TYR A 19 -3.03 -0.29 14.30
CA TYR A 19 -2.03 -1.12 13.63
C TYR A 19 -0.60 -0.62 13.83
N ARG A 20 0.36 -1.55 13.82
CA ARG A 20 1.79 -1.28 13.79
C ARG A 20 2.38 -1.87 12.52
N LEU A 21 2.94 -0.99 11.69
CA LEU A 21 3.62 -1.33 10.46
C LEU A 21 5.13 -1.37 10.68
N LEU A 22 5.75 -2.49 10.35
CA LEU A 22 7.19 -2.66 10.28
C LEU A 22 7.64 -2.54 8.82
N VAL A 23 8.50 -1.56 8.55
CA VAL A 23 9.06 -1.31 7.23
C VAL A 23 10.58 -1.30 7.33
N SER A 24 11.24 -2.20 6.61
CA SER A 24 12.69 -2.14 6.40
C SER A 24 12.99 -2.16 4.91
N ALA A 25 13.95 -1.34 4.49
CA ALA A 25 14.53 -1.41 3.15
C ALA A 25 15.78 -2.29 3.17
N ILE A 26 16.18 -2.84 2.02
CA ILE A 26 17.41 -3.66 1.93
C ILE A 26 18.60 -2.84 2.41
N GLY A 27 19.27 -3.33 3.47
CA GLY A 27 20.40 -2.65 4.10
C GLY A 27 20.07 -1.38 4.88
N GLY A 28 18.78 -1.11 5.14
CA GLY A 28 18.28 0.02 5.92
C GLY A 28 17.88 -0.36 7.35
N GLU A 29 17.71 0.65 8.20
CA GLU A 29 17.16 0.46 9.55
C GLU A 29 15.67 0.15 9.48
N ALA A 30 15.20 -0.74 10.37
CA ALA A 30 13.79 -1.08 10.48
C ALA A 30 13.01 0.02 11.20
N LEU A 31 11.96 0.51 10.55
CA LEU A 31 11.07 1.54 11.07
C LEU A 31 9.77 0.92 11.54
N TYR A 32 9.36 1.28 12.76
CA TYR A 32 8.06 0.93 13.32
C TYR A 32 7.16 2.16 13.27
N VAL A 33 6.06 2.06 12.54
CA VAL A 33 5.08 3.14 12.39
C VAL A 33 3.77 2.68 13.00
N SER A 34 3.26 3.42 13.97
CA SER A 34 1.90 3.23 14.47
C SER A 34 0.94 3.97 13.54
N ILE A 35 -0.09 3.27 13.08
CA ILE A 35 -1.11 3.77 12.18
C ILE A 35 -2.49 3.43 12.73
N THR A 36 -3.40 4.39 12.65
CA THR A 36 -4.79 4.18 13.05
C THR A 36 -5.53 3.34 11.99
N PRO A 37 -6.70 2.76 12.33
CA PRO A 37 -7.51 2.02 11.37
C PRO A 37 -7.88 2.87 10.14
N ALA A 38 -8.28 4.13 10.33
CA ALA A 38 -8.61 5.02 9.21
C ALA A 38 -7.41 5.25 8.27
N GLN A 39 -6.20 5.41 8.82
CA GLN A 39 -4.99 5.55 8.01
C GLN A 39 -4.60 4.26 7.29
N MET A 40 -4.98 3.11 7.82
CA MET A 40 -4.81 1.83 7.11
C MET A 40 -5.70 1.80 5.87
N ASP A 41 -6.97 2.20 5.99
CA ASP A 41 -7.89 2.27 4.84
C ASP A 41 -7.33 3.19 3.73
N ASP A 42 -6.81 4.37 4.08
CA ASP A 42 -6.16 5.29 3.12
C ASP A 42 -4.94 4.64 2.42
N ILE A 43 -4.15 3.84 3.16
CA ILE A 43 -2.98 3.12 2.61
C ILE A 43 -3.45 2.04 1.63
N ILE A 44 -4.50 1.29 1.98
CA ILE A 44 -5.06 0.24 1.11
C ILE A 44 -5.58 0.85 -0.18
N GLU A 45 -6.37 1.92 -0.10
CA GLU A 45 -6.90 2.63 -1.28
C GLU A 45 -5.76 3.11 -2.20
N SER A 46 -4.71 3.69 -1.61
CA SER A 46 -3.52 4.13 -2.34
C SER A 46 -2.76 2.98 -3.02
N LEU A 47 -2.68 1.81 -2.36
CA LEU A 47 -2.02 0.62 -2.90
C LEU A 47 -2.84 0.00 -4.02
N GLU A 48 -4.17 -0.09 -3.86
CA GLU A 48 -5.08 -0.58 -4.89
C GLU A 48 -5.00 0.30 -6.15
N ALA A 49 -5.06 1.63 -5.97
CA ALA A 49 -4.87 2.57 -7.08
C ALA A 49 -3.51 2.39 -7.78
N ALA A 50 -2.43 2.21 -7.01
CA ALA A 50 -1.08 2.06 -7.54
C ALA A 50 -0.83 0.71 -8.25
N MET A 51 -1.51 -0.35 -7.83
CA MET A 51 -1.44 -1.66 -8.49
C MET A 51 -2.26 -1.74 -9.78
N GLY A 52 -2.92 -0.64 -10.16
CA GLY A 52 -3.80 -0.59 -11.32
C GLY A 52 -5.19 -1.12 -10.97
N GLY A 53 -5.80 -0.57 -9.92
CA GLY A 53 -7.22 -0.75 -9.63
C GLY A 53 -8.02 -0.44 -10.89
N GLU A 54 -8.41 -1.50 -11.59
CA GLU A 54 -9.32 -1.45 -12.70
C GLU A 54 -10.64 -0.91 -12.14
N GLU A 55 -10.88 0.38 -12.36
CA GLU A 55 -12.24 0.84 -12.54
C GLU A 55 -12.79 -0.05 -13.66
N GLU A 56 -13.70 -0.96 -13.32
CA GLU A 56 -14.61 -1.56 -14.30
C GLU A 56 -15.47 -0.41 -14.88
N GLU A 57 -14.88 0.44 -15.71
CA GLU A 57 -15.62 1.30 -16.62
C GLU A 57 -16.15 0.42 -17.74
N GLY A 58 -17.37 -0.07 -17.54
CA GLY A 58 -18.36 -0.12 -18.61
C GLY A 58 -18.09 -1.12 -19.73
N VAL A 59 -18.87 -2.19 -19.73
CA VAL A 59 -19.33 -2.79 -20.97
C VAL A 59 -20.10 -1.71 -21.76
N GLU A 60 -19.42 -1.04 -22.69
CA GLU A 60 -20.07 -0.44 -23.86
C GLU A 60 -19.42 -1.00 -25.13
N ASP A 61 -20.30 -1.64 -25.89
CA ASP A 61 -20.18 -2.17 -27.23
C ASP A 61 -19.57 -1.13 -28.21
N ASP A 62 -18.52 -1.51 -28.95
CA ASP A 62 -18.25 -0.88 -30.25
C ASP A 62 -17.73 -1.94 -31.25
N GLU A 63 -18.65 -2.34 -32.10
CA GLU A 63 -18.43 -3.05 -33.35
C GLU A 63 -17.39 -2.31 -34.23
N GLY A 64 -16.26 -2.94 -34.59
CA GLY A 64 -15.44 -2.39 -35.67
C GLY A 64 -14.06 -2.99 -35.89
N PHE A 65 -13.98 -4.13 -36.58
CA PHE A 65 -13.29 -4.36 -37.88
C PHE A 65 -13.01 -5.84 -38.14
#